data_AF-A0A820N9D6-F1
#
_entry.id   AF-A0A820N9D6-F1
#
_cell.length_a   1.000
_cell.length_b   1.000
_cell.length_c   1.000
_cell.angle_alpha   90.00
_cell.angle_beta   90.00
_cell.angle_gamma   90.00
#
_symmetry.space_group_name_H-M   'P 1'
#
loop_
_entity.id
_entity.type
_entity.pdbx_description
1 polymer ?
#
loop_
_entity_poly.entity_id
_entity_poly.type
_entity_poly.pdbx_seq_one_letter_code
_entity_poly.pdbx_strand_id
1 'polypeptide(L)'
;GDMYLDEEGITTVLKYKYAHWPQPDNMTMLRQRLIDLHSDEHTTCCVADAARFHAQRTFNSSYMYVFAYHSLTSVYPYWMGAPRGSELDYLFGMPFINDSQW
;
A
#
# COMPACT_ATOMS: atom_id res chain seq x y z
N GLY A 1 -26.14 1.46 24.46
CA GLY A 1 -25.95 -0.01 24.47
C GLY A 1 -24.63 -0.22 23.81
N ASP A 2 -23.60 0.09 24.58
CA ASP A 2 -22.38 0.65 24.01
C ASP A 2 -21.52 -0.51 23.56
N MET A 3 -21.30 -0.56 22.26
CA MET A 3 -20.42 -1.50 21.59
C MET A 3 -19.00 -1.18 22.08
N TYR A 4 -18.64 -1.71 23.23
CA TYR A 4 -17.29 -1.64 23.77
C TYR A 4 -16.41 -2.34 22.74
N LEU A 5 -15.62 -1.56 22.00
CA LEU A 5 -14.66 -2.12 21.07
C LEU A 5 -13.68 -2.92 21.93
N ASP A 6 -13.66 -4.24 21.71
CA ASP A 6 -12.68 -5.11 22.32
C ASP A 6 -11.33 -4.84 21.64
N GLU A 7 -10.61 -3.84 22.16
CA GLU A 7 -9.30 -3.43 21.65
C GLU A 7 -8.32 -4.60 21.63
N GLU A 8 -8.42 -5.50 22.60
CA GLU A 8 -7.58 -6.70 22.70
C GLU A 8 -7.93 -7.70 21.59
N GLY A 9 -9.22 -7.94 21.37
CA GLY A 9 -9.71 -8.76 20.25
C GLY A 9 -9.31 -8.22 18.89
N ILE A 10 -9.48 -6.92 18.65
CA ILE A 10 -9.08 -6.25 17.40
C ILE A 10 -7.57 -6.38 17.19
N THR A 11 -6.78 -6.07 18.22
CA THR A 11 -5.31 -6.17 18.17
C THR A 11 -4.87 -7.60 17.89
N THR A 12 -5.53 -8.59 18.47
CA THR A 12 -5.23 -10.02 18.26
C THR A 12 -5.49 -10.43 16.81
N VAL A 13 -6.63 -10.03 16.24
CA VAL A 13 -6.96 -10.34 14.84
C VAL A 13 -5.99 -9.64 13.87
N LEU A 14 -5.59 -8.40 14.14
CA LEU A 14 -4.61 -7.68 13.33
C LEU A 14 -3.24 -8.36 13.36
N LYS A 15 -2.75 -8.71 14.55
CA LYS A 15 -1.49 -9.46 14.72
C LYS A 15 -1.55 -10.79 13.97
N TYR A 16 -2.67 -11.51 14.06
CA TYR A 16 -2.85 -12.78 13.36
C TYR A 16 -2.84 -12.60 11.83
N LYS A 17 -3.58 -11.61 11.30
CA LYS A 17 -3.69 -11.33 9.87
C LYS A 17 -2.35 -10.99 9.24
N TYR A 18 -1.55 -10.17 9.92
CA TYR A 18 -0.25 -9.70 9.42
C TYR A 18 0.94 -10.50 9.96
N ALA A 19 0.72 -11.64 10.63
CA ALA A 19 1.83 -12.49 11.07
C ALA A 19 2.53 -13.18 9.89
N HIS A 20 3.86 -13.31 9.96
CA HIS A 20 4.61 -14.16 9.05
C HIS A 20 4.74 -15.58 9.63
N TRP A 21 3.70 -16.40 9.44
CA TRP A 21 3.61 -17.76 9.99
C TRP A 21 4.79 -18.70 9.69
N PRO A 22 5.41 -18.69 8.50
CA PRO A 22 6.55 -19.57 8.23
C PRO A 22 7.75 -19.32 9.15
N GLN A 23 7.98 -18.06 9.55
CA GLN A 23 9.10 -17.65 10.40
C GLN A 23 8.71 -16.43 11.26
N PRO A 24 8.03 -16.64 12.40
CA PRO A 24 7.52 -15.53 13.22
C PRO A 24 8.60 -14.56 13.72
N ASP A 25 9.81 -15.05 13.95
CA ASP A 25 10.94 -14.26 14.46
C ASP A 25 11.71 -13.52 13.34
N ASN A 26 11.29 -13.64 12.08
CA ASN A 26 11.95 -12.97 10.97
C ASN A 26 11.61 -11.47 10.97
N MET A 27 12.52 -10.67 11.53
CA MET A 27 12.39 -9.21 11.64
C MET A 27 12.21 -8.50 10.29
N THR A 28 12.77 -9.04 9.20
CA THR A 28 12.60 -8.47 7.86
C THR A 28 11.17 -8.66 7.37
N MET A 29 10.60 -9.84 7.59
CA MET A 29 9.21 -10.11 7.25
C MET A 29 8.25 -9.38 8.18
N LEU A 30 8.57 -9.25 9.48
CA LEU A 30 7.80 -8.43 10.40
C LEU A 30 7.71 -6.98 9.93
N ARG A 31 8.84 -6.39 9.51
CA ARG A 31 8.87 -5.05 8.92
C ARG A 31 7.97 -4.98 7.68
N GLN A 32 8.09 -5.93 6.75
CA GLN A 32 7.26 -5.93 5.54
C GLN A 32 5.77 -6.01 5.88
N ARG A 33 5.40 -6.86 6.85
CA ARG A 33 4.01 -7.01 7.28
C ARG A 33 3.45 -5.77 7.96
N LEU A 34 4.28 -5.02 8.69
CA LEU A 34 3.89 -3.74 9.25
C LEU A 34 3.65 -2.69 8.15
N ILE A 35 4.50 -2.69 7.10
CA ILE A 35 4.29 -1.85 5.91
C ILE A 35 2.97 -2.22 5.25
N ASP A 36 2.71 -3.52 5.02
CA ASP A 36 1.48 -4.03 4.43
C ASP A 36 0.24 -3.58 5.24
N LEU A 37 0.29 -3.73 6.58
CA LEU A 37 -0.78 -3.28 7.49
C LEU A 37 -1.08 -1.79 7.33
N HIS A 38 -0.04 -0.95 7.38
CA HIS A 38 -0.19 0.49 7.28
C HIS A 38 -0.72 0.91 5.90
N SER A 39 -0.20 0.31 4.82
CA SER A 39 -0.65 0.61 3.46
C SER A 39 -2.08 0.15 3.19
N ASP A 40 -2.46 -1.00 3.73
CA ASP A 40 -3.81 -1.54 3.57
C ASP A 40 -4.85 -0.63 4.22
N GLU A 41 -4.58 -0.23 5.46
CA GLU A 41 -5.51 0.58 6.25
C GLU A 41 -5.63 2.01 5.70
N HIS A 42 -4.52 2.65 5.29
CA HIS A 42 -4.56 4.03 4.81
C HIS A 42 -4.90 4.17 3.31
N THR A 43 -4.74 3.12 2.49
CA THR A 43 -4.84 3.29 1.03
C THR A 43 -5.45 2.11 0.30
N THR A 44 -4.89 0.91 0.41
CA THR A 44 -5.32 -0.22 -0.44
C THR A 44 -6.81 -0.53 -0.22
N CYS A 45 -7.25 -0.66 1.04
CA CYS A 45 -8.65 -0.95 1.35
C CYS A 45 -9.58 0.18 0.90
N CYS A 46 -9.21 1.44 1.17
CA CYS A 46 -10.02 2.60 0.77
C CYS A 46 -10.21 2.68 -0.75
N VAL A 47 -9.13 2.49 -1.52
CA VAL A 47 -9.17 2.53 -2.99
C VAL A 47 -9.96 1.33 -3.53
N ALA A 48 -9.78 0.14 -2.97
CA ALA A 48 -10.52 -1.05 -3.37
C ALA A 48 -12.03 -0.90 -3.13
N ASP A 49 -12.43 -0.38 -1.96
CA ASP A 49 -13.84 -0.15 -1.64
C ASP A 49 -14.44 0.95 -2.53
N ALA A 50 -13.72 2.06 -2.74
CA ALA A 50 -14.15 3.11 -3.65
C ALA A 50 -14.34 2.58 -5.08
N ALA A 51 -13.39 1.78 -5.58
CA ALA A 51 -13.48 1.15 -6.90
C ALA A 51 -14.66 0.17 -6.98
N ARG A 52 -14.89 -0.63 -5.93
CA ARG A 52 -16.03 -1.55 -5.81
C ARG A 52 -17.35 -0.80 -5.87
N PHE A 53 -17.53 0.23 -5.04
CA PHE A 53 -18.76 1.03 -5.04
C PHE A 53 -18.97 1.75 -6.38
N HIS A 54 -17.89 2.22 -7.01
CA HIS A 54 -17.98 2.83 -8.33
C HIS A 54 -18.39 1.81 -9.41
N ALA A 55 -17.82 0.61 -9.39
CA ALA A 55 -18.08 -0.45 -10.37
C ALA A 55 -19.49 -1.05 -10.29
N GLN A 56 -20.15 -0.97 -9.12
CA GLN A 56 -21.52 -1.48 -8.93
C GLN A 56 -22.59 -0.66 -9.67
N ARG A 57 -22.25 0.52 -10.20
CA ARG A 57 -23.21 1.35 -10.96
C ARG A 57 -23.23 0.93 -12.42
N THR A 58 -24.44 0.72 -12.96
CA THR A 58 -24.72 0.11 -14.29
C THR A 58 -24.01 0.75 -15.48
N PHE A 59 -23.56 2.01 -15.38
CA PHE A 59 -22.93 2.75 -16.49
C PHE A 59 -21.46 3.11 -16.24
N ASN A 60 -20.85 2.57 -15.20
CA ASN A 60 -19.47 2.91 -14.84
C ASN A 60 -18.47 1.89 -15.39
N SER A 61 -17.42 2.40 -16.03
CA SER A 61 -16.20 1.63 -16.30
C SER A 61 -15.16 1.97 -15.23
N SER A 62 -14.68 0.96 -14.50
CA SER A 62 -13.66 1.11 -13.46
C SER A 62 -12.38 0.41 -13.88
N TYR A 63 -11.24 1.07 -13.71
CA TYR A 63 -9.91 0.52 -13.90
C TYR A 63 -9.11 0.70 -12.62
N MET A 64 -8.35 -0.32 -12.23
CA MET A 64 -7.48 -0.30 -11.06
C MET A 64 -6.10 -0.81 -11.46
N TYR A 65 -5.07 -0.25 -10.86
CA TYR A 65 -3.69 -0.65 -11.11
C TYR A 65 -2.93 -0.79 -9.79
N VAL A 66 -1.79 -1.49 -9.85
CA VAL A 66 -0.81 -1.56 -8.78
C VAL A 66 0.52 -1.08 -9.34
N PHE A 67 1.06 0.00 -8.77
CA PHE A 67 2.40 0.46 -9.10
C PHE A 67 3.41 -0.27 -8.21
N ALA A 68 4.22 -1.14 -8.81
CA ALA A 68 5.14 -2.04 -8.09
C ALA A 68 6.59 -1.89 -8.58
N TYR A 69 7.02 -0.66 -8.88
CA TYR A 69 8.37 -0.37 -9.34
C TYR A 69 9.11 0.57 -8.37
N HIS A 70 10.32 0.18 -7.96
CA HIS A 70 11.21 1.02 -7.17
C HIS A 70 12.20 1.71 -8.11
N SER A 71 12.10 3.03 -8.25
CA SER A 71 13.00 3.81 -9.11
C SER A 71 14.47 3.59 -8.74
N LEU A 72 15.34 3.46 -9.75
CA LEU A 72 16.79 3.39 -9.53
C LEU A 72 17.34 4.69 -8.90
N THR A 73 16.68 5.80 -9.14
CA THR A 73 16.99 7.13 -8.60
C THR A 73 16.27 7.43 -7.27
N SER A 74 15.58 6.44 -6.70
CA SER A 74 14.84 6.63 -5.45
C SER A 74 15.78 6.96 -4.28
N VAL A 75 15.43 7.99 -3.51
CA VAL A 75 16.13 8.33 -2.26
C VAL A 75 15.78 7.38 -1.11
N TYR A 76 14.78 6.54 -1.32
CA TYR A 76 14.22 5.65 -0.32
C TYR A 76 14.92 4.29 -0.33
N PRO A 77 15.12 3.64 0.83
CA PRO A 77 15.68 2.29 0.87
C PRO A 77 14.90 1.28 0.02
N TYR A 78 15.61 0.35 -0.62
CA TYR A 78 15.04 -0.68 -1.50
C TYR A 78 13.92 -1.51 -0.85
N TRP A 79 14.05 -1.79 0.45
CA TRP A 79 13.06 -2.58 1.19
C TRP A 79 11.69 -1.89 1.33
N MET A 80 11.55 -0.62 0.99
CA MET A 80 10.25 0.07 0.97
C MET A 80 9.44 -0.18 -0.31
N GLY A 81 9.99 -0.91 -1.29
CA GLY A 81 9.27 -1.20 -2.53
C GLY A 81 8.93 0.08 -3.29
N ALA A 82 7.68 0.31 -3.66
CA ALA A 82 7.26 1.55 -4.31
C ALA A 82 6.64 2.52 -3.26
N PRO A 83 7.41 3.47 -2.71
CA PRO A 83 6.88 4.41 -1.72
C PRO A 83 5.82 5.32 -2.35
N ARG A 84 4.87 5.80 -1.53
CA ARG A 84 3.78 6.69 -1.97
C ARG A 84 4.31 7.88 -2.79
N GLY A 85 3.71 8.13 -3.94
CA GLY A 85 4.02 9.26 -4.82
C GLY A 85 5.14 8.98 -5.81
N SER A 86 5.85 7.86 -5.69
CA SER A 86 6.91 7.48 -6.64
C SER A 86 6.38 7.20 -8.06
N GLU A 87 5.09 6.90 -8.19
CA GLU A 87 4.42 6.74 -9.48
C GLU A 87 4.28 8.06 -10.26
N LEU A 88 4.28 9.21 -9.56
CA LEU A 88 4.06 10.51 -10.18
C LEU A 88 5.19 10.87 -11.14
N ASP A 89 6.43 10.49 -10.82
CA ASP A 89 7.57 10.70 -11.71
C ASP A 89 7.35 10.05 -13.08
N TYR A 90 6.77 8.85 -13.09
CA TYR A 90 6.48 8.12 -14.33
C TYR A 90 5.24 8.67 -15.03
N LEU A 91 4.22 9.05 -14.27
CA LEU A 91 3.01 9.67 -14.82
C LEU A 91 3.33 10.97 -15.57
N PHE A 92 4.24 11.79 -15.03
CA PHE A 92 4.66 13.06 -15.63
C PHE A 92 5.87 12.94 -16.56
N GLY A 93 6.42 11.75 -16.75
CA GLY A 93 7.54 11.52 -17.66
C GLY A 93 8.87 12.11 -17.19
N MET A 94 9.07 12.28 -15.88
CA MET A 94 10.33 12.76 -15.29
C MET A 94 11.57 11.98 -15.78
N PRO A 95 11.53 10.64 -15.97
CA PRO A 95 12.68 9.91 -16.52
C PRO A 95 13.13 10.34 -17.92
N PHE A 96 12.32 11.10 -18.66
CA PHE A 96 12.64 11.62 -19.99
C PHE A 96 13.10 13.08 -19.99
N ILE A 97 13.06 13.75 -18.84
CA ILE A 97 13.56 15.12 -18.69
C ILE A 97 15.08 15.04 -18.51
N ASN A 98 15.81 15.74 -19.37
CA ASN A 98 17.26 15.86 -19.25
C ASN A 98 17.60 17.08 -18.39
N ASP A 99 18.35 16.87 -17.30
CA ASP A 99 18.79 17.93 -16.38
C ASP A 99 19.69 18.99 -17.04
N SER A 100 20.10 18.79 -18.31
CA SER A 100 20.93 19.72 -19.05
C SER A 100 20.21 20.96 -19.60
N GLN A 101 18.95 21.23 -19.22
CA GLN A 101 18.18 22.39 -19.69
C GLN A 101 17.68 23.32 -18.57
N TRP A 102 18.27 23.24 -17.37
CA TRP A 102 18.12 24.23 -16.31
C TRP A 102 19.44 24.93 -16.00
#